data_AF-A0A1P8ARN0-F1
#
_entry.id   AF-A0A1P8ARN0-F1
#
_cell.length_a   1.000
_cell.length_b   1.000
_cell.length_c   1.000
_cell.angle_alpha   90.00
_cell.angle_beta   90.00
_cell.angle_gamma   90.00
#
_symmetry.space_group_name_H-M   'P 1'
#
loop_
_entity.id
_entity.type
_entity.pdbx_description
1 polymer ?
#
loop_
_entity_poly.entity_id
_entity_poly.type
_entity_poly.pdbx_seq_one_letter_code
_entity_poly.pdbx_strand_id
1 'polypeptide(L)'
;MVAKPRSRCCCCSVFIGVIILIAIIIAVIFTIRHRSNHSDDDGSNVKNYANALKIAMQFFDIQKSGKLENNEISWRGDSGLKDGSEASIDLSKGLYDAGDHMKFGFPMAFTATVLSWSILEYGDQMASLNLLDHAKDSLKWTTDFLINAHPSPNVLYIQVGDPVTDHKCWDRPETMTRKRTLTKIDTKTPGTEVAAETAAAMAAASLVFKESDTKYSSTLLKHAKQLFDFADNNRGSYSVNIPEVQSYYNSTGYGDELLWAASWLYHATEDQTYLDFVSENGEEFGNFGSPSWFSWDNKLPGTHILLSRLTFFKKGLSGSKGLQGFKETAEAVMCGLIPSSPTATSSRTDGGLIWVSEWNALQHPVSSAFLATLYSDYMLTSGVKELSCSDQSFKPSDLRKFARSQVHMHINLVSYFSS
;
A
#
# COMPACT_ATOMS: atom_id res chain seq x y z
N MET A 1 65.09 75.22 -7.63
CA MET A 1 63.70 74.74 -7.78
C MET A 1 63.75 73.31 -8.31
N VAL A 2 63.25 72.34 -7.55
CA VAL A 2 63.23 70.91 -7.93
C VAL A 2 61.78 70.53 -8.21
N ALA A 3 61.52 69.91 -9.37
CA ALA A 3 60.20 69.47 -9.81
C ALA A 3 59.85 68.07 -9.26
N LYS A 4 58.64 67.90 -8.70
CA LYS A 4 58.06 66.65 -8.20
C LYS A 4 57.46 65.80 -9.33
N PRO A 5 57.57 64.45 -9.29
CA PRO A 5 56.77 63.57 -10.14
C PRO A 5 55.42 63.22 -9.48
N ARG A 6 54.39 63.10 -10.33
CA ARG A 6 52.96 62.93 -10.05
C ARG A 6 52.61 61.53 -9.53
N SER A 7 51.70 61.48 -8.56
CA SER A 7 51.07 60.27 -8.02
C SER A 7 50.04 59.68 -8.99
N ARG A 8 50.39 58.60 -9.69
CA ARG A 8 49.45 57.69 -10.37
C ARG A 8 49.48 56.34 -9.66
N CYS A 9 48.74 56.19 -8.56
CA CYS A 9 48.58 54.87 -7.93
C CYS A 9 47.28 54.66 -7.16
N CYS A 10 46.47 55.70 -6.92
CA CYS A 10 45.28 55.58 -6.06
C CYS A 10 43.97 55.27 -6.82
N CYS A 11 43.85 55.63 -8.11
CA CYS A 11 42.61 55.40 -8.86
C CYS A 11 42.41 53.96 -9.34
N CYS A 12 43.48 53.21 -9.63
CA CYS A 12 43.36 51.84 -10.14
C CYS A 12 42.91 50.85 -9.07
N SER A 13 43.36 51.01 -7.83
CA SER A 13 42.98 50.13 -6.70
C SER A 13 41.52 50.30 -6.30
N VAL A 14 40.99 51.53 -6.35
CA VAL A 14 39.58 51.81 -6.10
C VAL A 14 38.69 51.21 -7.20
N PHE A 15 39.11 51.30 -8.47
CA PHE A 15 38.37 50.74 -9.60
C PHE A 15 38.28 49.20 -9.55
N ILE A 16 39.37 48.54 -9.17
CA ILE A 16 39.40 47.07 -9.00
C ILE A 16 38.51 46.65 -7.83
N GLY A 17 38.53 47.39 -6.72
CA GLY A 17 37.66 47.13 -5.56
C GLY A 17 36.17 47.21 -5.89
N VAL A 18 35.76 48.18 -6.70
CA VAL A 18 34.36 48.34 -7.14
C VAL A 18 33.93 47.20 -8.06
N ILE A 19 34.79 46.75 -8.98
CA ILE A 19 34.48 45.63 -9.89
C ILE A 19 34.30 44.32 -9.10
N ILE A 20 35.16 44.06 -8.11
CA ILE A 20 35.04 42.87 -7.24
C ILE A 20 33.74 42.92 -6.43
N LEU A 21 33.38 44.08 -5.88
CA LEU A 21 32.15 44.25 -5.12
C LEU A 21 30.91 43.98 -6.00
N ILE A 22 30.89 44.50 -7.23
CA ILE A 22 29.81 44.26 -8.20
C ILE A 22 29.73 42.78 -8.57
N ALA A 23 30.85 42.10 -8.80
CA ALA A 23 30.88 40.68 -9.10
C ALA A 23 30.33 39.82 -7.94
N ILE A 24 30.66 40.18 -6.69
CA ILE A 24 30.12 39.51 -5.49
C ILE A 24 28.61 39.74 -5.38
N ILE A 25 28.13 40.96 -5.59
CA ILE A 25 26.70 41.28 -5.55
C ILE A 25 25.94 40.52 -6.64
N ILE A 26 26.48 40.45 -7.87
CA ILE A 26 25.88 39.68 -8.96
C ILE A 26 25.86 38.19 -8.62
N ALA A 27 26.95 37.64 -8.06
CA ALA A 27 26.99 36.24 -7.64
C ALA A 27 25.96 35.95 -6.54
N VAL A 28 25.82 36.83 -5.54
CA VAL A 28 24.81 36.69 -4.47
C VAL A 28 23.40 36.77 -5.03
N ILE A 29 23.11 37.73 -5.92
CA ILE A 29 21.80 37.85 -6.58
C ILE A 29 21.50 36.61 -7.43
N PHE A 30 22.50 36.08 -8.16
CA PHE A 30 22.33 34.87 -8.97
C PHE A 30 22.09 33.64 -8.09
N THR A 31 22.77 33.54 -6.95
CA THR A 31 22.58 32.44 -5.99
C THR A 31 21.21 32.51 -5.29
N ILE A 32 20.75 33.72 -4.96
CA ILE A 32 19.41 33.95 -4.37
C ILE A 32 18.32 33.67 -5.40
N ARG A 33 18.46 34.13 -6.65
CA ARG A 33 17.53 33.81 -7.75
C ARG A 33 17.52 32.32 -8.09
N HIS A 34 18.67 31.65 -8.05
CA HIS A 34 18.74 30.22 -8.30
C HIS A 34 18.09 29.40 -7.17
N ARG A 35 18.17 29.87 -5.92
CA ARG A 35 17.41 29.29 -4.79
C ARG A 35 15.90 29.57 -4.89
N SER A 36 15.49 30.76 -5.32
CA SER A 36 14.08 31.13 -5.49
C SER A 36 13.40 30.35 -6.62
N ASN A 37 14.11 30.00 -7.69
CA ASN A 37 13.57 29.20 -8.80
C ASN A 37 13.48 27.69 -8.50
N HIS A 38 13.89 27.23 -7.31
CA HIS A 38 13.77 25.83 -6.87
C HIS A 38 12.86 25.63 -5.65
N SER A 39 12.22 26.69 -5.14
CA SER A 39 11.35 26.61 -3.96
C SER A 39 9.84 26.63 -4.25
N ASP A 40 9.42 27.02 -5.45
CA ASP A 40 7.98 27.15 -5.77
C ASP A 40 7.32 25.82 -6.23
N ASP A 41 8.11 24.80 -6.59
CA ASP A 41 7.60 23.50 -7.06
C ASP A 41 7.33 22.51 -5.90
N ASP A 42 8.08 22.58 -4.80
CA ASP A 42 7.96 21.58 -3.71
C ASP A 42 6.70 21.80 -2.84
N GLY A 43 6.37 23.06 -2.53
CA GLY A 43 5.22 23.40 -1.69
C GLY A 43 3.85 23.17 -2.34
N SER A 44 3.74 23.36 -3.66
CA SER A 44 2.51 23.10 -4.41
C SER A 44 2.21 21.60 -4.52
N ASN A 45 3.25 20.78 -4.73
CA ASN A 45 3.16 19.33 -4.80
C ASN A 45 2.77 18.71 -3.44
N VAL A 46 3.33 19.19 -2.33
CA VAL A 46 2.94 18.73 -0.98
C VAL A 46 1.46 18.98 -0.71
N LYS A 47 0.94 20.17 -1.06
CA LYS A 47 -0.50 20.48 -0.91
C LYS A 47 -1.37 19.57 -1.76
N ASN A 48 -0.94 19.26 -2.98
CA ASN A 48 -1.67 18.35 -3.87
C ASN A 48 -1.75 16.93 -3.30
N TYR A 49 -0.65 16.41 -2.74
CA TYR A 49 -0.64 15.10 -2.08
C TYR A 49 -1.51 15.06 -0.83
N ALA A 50 -1.47 16.12 0.00
CA ALA A 50 -2.33 16.22 1.17
C ALA A 50 -3.84 16.22 0.79
N ASN A 51 -4.20 16.97 -0.25
CA ASN A 51 -5.56 16.97 -0.78
C ASN A 51 -5.96 15.61 -1.36
N ALA A 52 -5.09 14.98 -2.15
CA ALA A 52 -5.33 13.65 -2.71
C ALA A 52 -5.53 12.61 -1.61
N LEU A 53 -4.72 12.63 -0.56
CA LEU A 53 -4.87 11.75 0.60
C LEU A 53 -6.20 11.99 1.33
N LYS A 54 -6.61 13.25 1.53
CA LYS A 54 -7.90 13.57 2.14
C LYS A 54 -9.07 12.99 1.33
N ILE A 55 -9.04 13.15 0.01
CA ILE A 55 -10.06 12.60 -0.89
C ILE A 55 -10.03 11.06 -0.85
N ALA A 56 -8.85 10.44 -0.86
CA ALA A 56 -8.71 9.00 -0.74
C ALA A 56 -9.30 8.47 0.58
N MET A 57 -9.17 9.19 1.70
CA MET A 57 -9.81 8.81 2.96
C MET A 57 -11.33 8.96 2.90
N GLN A 58 -11.86 10.01 2.26
CA GLN A 58 -13.30 10.16 2.04
C GLN A 58 -13.89 9.03 1.17
N PHE A 59 -13.10 8.47 0.25
CA PHE A 59 -13.53 7.31 -0.55
C PHE A 59 -13.88 6.10 0.33
N PHE A 60 -13.16 5.87 1.42
CA PHE A 60 -13.53 4.81 2.37
C PHE A 60 -14.91 5.04 2.98
N ASP A 61 -15.25 6.27 3.38
CA ASP A 61 -16.58 6.59 3.90
C ASP A 61 -17.67 6.37 2.86
N ILE A 62 -17.38 6.74 1.61
CA ILE A 62 -18.26 6.52 0.46
C ILE A 62 -18.52 5.04 0.20
N GLN A 63 -17.62 4.13 0.58
CA GLN A 63 -17.82 2.70 0.40
C GLN A 63 -18.44 2.00 1.62
N LYS A 64 -18.57 2.64 2.79
CA LYS A 64 -19.10 1.99 4.01
C LYS A 64 -20.52 1.46 3.79
N SER A 65 -20.74 0.17 4.04
CA SER A 65 -22.06 -0.46 4.21
C SER A 65 -22.42 -0.51 5.70
N GLY A 66 -23.71 -0.58 6.02
CA GLY A 66 -24.22 -0.71 7.38
C GLY A 66 -24.93 0.54 7.88
N LYS A 67 -25.14 0.63 9.19
CA LYS A 67 -25.69 1.83 9.84
C LYS A 67 -24.56 2.83 10.04
N LEU A 68 -24.52 3.90 9.25
CA LEU A 68 -23.38 4.81 9.22
C LEU A 68 -23.26 5.60 10.54
N GLU A 69 -22.04 5.72 11.04
CA GLU A 69 -21.70 6.44 12.27
C GLU A 69 -20.85 7.67 11.91
N ASN A 70 -21.14 8.83 12.50
CA ASN A 70 -20.41 10.09 12.26
C ASN A 70 -20.21 10.42 10.77
N ASN A 71 -21.21 10.12 9.93
CA ASN A 71 -21.10 10.26 8.48
C ASN A 71 -21.03 11.73 8.03
N GLU A 72 -19.92 12.11 7.39
CA GLU A 72 -19.75 13.43 6.78
C GLU A 72 -20.21 13.47 5.31
N ILE A 73 -20.48 12.32 4.69
CA ILE A 73 -20.90 12.22 3.29
C ILE A 73 -22.42 12.35 3.19
N SER A 74 -22.90 13.57 2.94
CA SER A 74 -24.33 13.94 3.02
C SER A 74 -25.27 13.15 2.11
N TRP A 75 -24.76 12.52 1.05
CA TRP A 75 -25.52 11.74 0.08
C TRP A 75 -25.45 10.23 0.32
N ARG A 76 -24.68 9.77 1.31
CA ARG A 76 -24.67 8.38 1.79
C ARG A 76 -25.58 8.24 3.01
N GLY A 77 -26.29 7.13 3.08
CA GLY A 77 -27.13 6.76 4.21
C GLY A 77 -26.97 5.30 4.60
N ASP A 78 -27.78 4.87 5.58
CA ASP A 78 -27.81 3.50 6.08
C ASP A 78 -28.18 2.50 4.99
N SER A 79 -27.40 1.44 4.85
CA SER A 79 -27.60 0.40 3.82
C SER A 79 -27.18 -0.99 4.31
N GLY A 80 -27.66 -2.05 3.66
CA GLY A 80 -27.24 -3.43 3.99
C GLY A 80 -27.52 -3.86 5.44
N LEU A 81 -28.49 -3.24 6.12
CA LEU A 81 -28.72 -3.42 7.57
C LEU A 81 -29.10 -4.84 8.01
N LYS A 82 -29.49 -5.69 7.07
CA LYS A 82 -29.90 -7.09 7.32
C LYS A 82 -28.85 -8.10 6.85
N ASP A 83 -27.71 -7.63 6.36
CA ASP A 83 -26.63 -8.52 5.92
C ASP A 83 -26.20 -9.41 7.08
N GLY A 84 -26.19 -10.73 6.85
CA GLY A 84 -25.86 -11.73 7.88
C GLY A 84 -27.05 -12.36 8.60
N SER A 85 -28.27 -11.80 8.46
CA SER A 85 -29.43 -12.27 9.24
C SER A 85 -29.79 -13.73 9.01
N GLU A 86 -29.57 -14.26 7.80
CA GLU A 86 -29.84 -15.68 7.49
C GLU A 86 -28.90 -16.66 8.21
N ALA A 87 -27.76 -16.16 8.70
CA ALA A 87 -26.78 -16.92 9.48
C ALA A 87 -26.75 -16.51 10.97
N SER A 88 -27.68 -15.64 11.42
CA SER A 88 -27.72 -15.11 12.79
C SER A 88 -26.41 -14.43 13.23
N ILE A 89 -25.75 -13.74 12.30
CA ILE A 89 -24.53 -12.95 12.52
C ILE A 89 -24.72 -11.55 11.94
N ASP A 90 -24.00 -10.55 12.47
CA ASP A 90 -24.06 -9.18 11.96
C ASP A 90 -22.96 -8.96 10.90
N LEU A 91 -23.36 -8.99 9.63
CA LEU A 91 -22.50 -8.66 8.50
C LEU A 91 -22.89 -7.33 7.87
N SER A 92 -23.45 -6.37 8.62
CA SER A 92 -23.90 -5.08 8.06
C SER A 92 -22.74 -4.13 7.69
N LYS A 93 -21.74 -3.99 8.58
CA LYS A 93 -20.52 -3.18 8.39
C LYS A 93 -19.60 -3.68 7.26
N GLY A 94 -18.52 -2.99 6.94
CA GLY A 94 -17.60 -3.33 5.86
C GLY A 94 -17.75 -2.39 4.68
N LEU A 95 -17.07 -2.68 3.58
CA LEU A 95 -17.04 -1.82 2.39
C LEU A 95 -17.77 -2.49 1.22
N TYR A 96 -18.49 -1.71 0.42
CA TYR A 96 -18.82 -2.12 -0.93
C TYR A 96 -17.55 -2.11 -1.78
N ASP A 97 -17.48 -3.05 -2.72
CA ASP A 97 -16.24 -3.36 -3.41
C ASP A 97 -15.83 -2.28 -4.41
N ALA A 98 -16.73 -1.91 -5.32
CA ALA A 98 -16.46 -0.96 -6.38
C ALA A 98 -17.64 0.02 -6.57
N GLY A 99 -18.18 0.09 -7.80
CA GLY A 99 -19.42 0.84 -8.09
C GLY A 99 -20.69 0.00 -7.87
N ASP A 100 -20.54 -1.22 -7.37
CA ASP A 100 -21.62 -2.15 -7.05
C ASP A 100 -21.93 -2.14 -5.54
N HIS A 101 -22.83 -3.01 -5.09
CA HIS A 101 -23.14 -3.16 -3.66
C HIS A 101 -22.69 -4.51 -3.11
N MET A 102 -21.80 -5.20 -3.83
CA MET A 102 -21.22 -6.45 -3.37
C MET A 102 -20.20 -6.19 -2.26
N LYS A 103 -20.10 -7.16 -1.35
CA LYS A 103 -19.05 -7.17 -0.33
C LYS A 103 -18.19 -8.39 -0.58
N PHE A 104 -17.18 -8.23 -1.43
CA PHE A 104 -16.21 -9.28 -1.73
C PHE A 104 -15.10 -9.27 -0.67
N GLY A 105 -15.01 -10.35 0.10
CA GLY A 105 -14.11 -10.45 1.25
C GLY A 105 -12.64 -10.44 0.87
N PHE A 106 -12.28 -11.02 -0.28
CA PHE A 106 -10.88 -11.13 -0.71
C PHE A 106 -10.21 -9.76 -1.00
N PRO A 107 -10.74 -8.92 -1.92
CA PRO A 107 -10.21 -7.57 -2.14
C PRO A 107 -10.42 -6.64 -0.93
N MET A 108 -11.47 -6.84 -0.13
CA MET A 108 -11.70 -6.06 1.09
C MET A 108 -10.63 -6.33 2.15
N ALA A 109 -10.27 -7.60 2.36
CA ALA A 109 -9.19 -7.98 3.25
C ALA A 109 -7.85 -7.42 2.77
N PHE A 110 -7.54 -7.53 1.47
CA PHE A 110 -6.35 -6.90 0.88
C PHE A 110 -6.29 -5.39 1.14
N THR A 111 -7.41 -4.70 0.95
CA THR A 111 -7.53 -3.26 1.23
C THR A 111 -7.23 -2.95 2.70
N ALA A 112 -7.74 -3.75 3.64
CA ALA A 112 -7.46 -3.59 5.07
C ALA A 112 -5.98 -3.85 5.41
N THR A 113 -5.35 -4.84 4.79
CA THR A 113 -3.91 -5.11 4.99
C THR A 113 -3.05 -3.95 4.50
N VAL A 114 -3.30 -3.44 3.30
CA VAL A 114 -2.52 -2.33 2.72
C VAL A 114 -2.78 -1.01 3.46
N LEU A 115 -4.02 -0.74 3.90
CA LEU A 115 -4.32 0.41 4.75
C LEU A 115 -3.60 0.30 6.10
N SER A 116 -3.58 -0.89 6.70
CA SER A 116 -2.82 -1.14 7.93
C SER A 116 -1.33 -0.88 7.73
N TRP A 117 -0.74 -1.41 6.65
CA TRP A 117 0.67 -1.18 6.32
C TRP A 117 0.96 0.31 6.13
N SER A 118 0.08 1.03 5.44
CA SER A 118 0.21 2.48 5.23
C SER A 118 0.16 3.27 6.54
N ILE A 119 -0.74 2.90 7.46
CA ILE A 119 -0.82 3.54 8.79
C ILE A 119 0.43 3.23 9.63
N LEU A 120 0.95 1.99 9.57
CA LEU A 120 2.14 1.60 10.33
C LEU A 120 3.39 2.36 9.87
N GLU A 121 3.54 2.60 8.58
CA GLU A 121 4.74 3.21 8.01
C GLU A 121 4.62 4.75 7.90
N TYR A 122 3.41 5.27 7.69
CA TYR A 122 3.17 6.70 7.42
C TYR A 122 2.12 7.36 8.33
N GLY A 123 1.81 6.75 9.48
CA GLY A 123 0.83 7.25 10.43
C GLY A 123 1.15 8.66 10.95
N ASP A 124 2.43 9.00 11.12
CA ASP A 124 2.87 10.33 11.55
C ASP A 124 2.53 11.41 10.51
N GLN A 125 2.69 11.11 9.22
CA GLN A 125 2.33 12.01 8.13
C GLN A 125 0.81 12.17 8.06
N MET A 126 0.03 11.09 8.26
CA MET A 126 -1.42 11.17 8.38
C MET A 126 -1.84 12.02 9.58
N ALA A 127 -1.16 11.88 10.72
CA ALA A 127 -1.43 12.67 11.93
C ALA A 127 -1.15 14.15 11.72
N SER A 128 -0.08 14.51 11.00
CA SER A 128 0.23 15.91 10.65
C SER A 128 -0.87 16.59 9.82
N LEU A 129 -1.73 15.80 9.17
CA LEU A 129 -2.87 16.25 8.37
C LEU A 129 -4.23 16.06 9.08
N ASN A 130 -4.24 15.59 10.35
CA ASN A 130 -5.43 15.20 11.10
C ASN A 130 -6.26 14.09 10.41
N LEU A 131 -5.59 13.18 9.70
CA LEU A 131 -6.23 12.05 8.99
C LEU A 131 -5.98 10.69 9.65
N LEU A 132 -5.08 10.61 10.64
CA LEU A 132 -4.72 9.32 11.25
C LEU A 132 -5.92 8.64 11.92
N ASP A 133 -6.70 9.38 12.72
CA ASP A 133 -7.87 8.81 13.39
C ASP A 133 -8.93 8.38 12.38
N HIS A 134 -9.15 9.17 11.33
CA HIS A 134 -10.06 8.81 10.24
C HIS A 134 -9.62 7.54 9.49
N ALA A 135 -8.32 7.40 9.22
CA ALA A 135 -7.76 6.20 8.61
C ALA A 135 -7.94 4.97 9.52
N LYS A 136 -7.71 5.12 10.83
CA LYS A 136 -7.94 4.07 11.83
C LYS A 136 -9.42 3.71 11.96
N ASP A 137 -10.33 4.67 11.90
CA ASP A 137 -11.77 4.43 11.93
C ASP A 137 -12.24 3.66 10.69
N SER A 138 -11.72 4.01 9.51
CA SER A 138 -11.99 3.29 8.25
C SER A 138 -11.43 1.87 8.27
N LEU A 139 -10.23 1.69 8.82
CA LEU A 139 -9.65 0.36 9.05
C LEU A 139 -10.53 -0.44 10.01
N LYS A 140 -10.91 0.14 11.15
CA LYS A 140 -11.75 -0.51 12.16
C LYS A 140 -13.11 -0.91 11.60
N TRP A 141 -13.73 -0.06 10.77
CA TRP A 141 -15.00 -0.38 10.10
C TRP A 141 -14.90 -1.65 9.26
N THR A 142 -13.79 -1.79 8.54
CA THR A 142 -13.49 -2.95 7.71
C THR A 142 -13.21 -4.18 8.56
N THR A 143 -12.37 -4.06 9.59
CA THR A 143 -11.99 -5.20 10.44
C THR A 143 -13.12 -5.66 11.37
N ASP A 144 -14.05 -4.77 11.77
CA ASP A 144 -15.28 -5.17 12.48
C ASP A 144 -16.11 -6.14 11.63
N PHE A 145 -16.23 -5.89 10.32
CA PHE A 145 -16.87 -6.83 9.39
C PHE A 145 -16.10 -8.14 9.30
N LEU A 146 -14.78 -8.11 9.13
CA LEU A 146 -13.96 -9.32 9.02
C LEU A 146 -14.02 -10.18 10.28
N ILE A 147 -14.07 -9.57 11.47
CA ILE A 147 -14.27 -10.28 12.76
C ILE A 147 -15.61 -11.01 12.75
N ASN A 148 -16.70 -10.31 12.41
CA ASN A 148 -18.03 -10.90 12.40
C ASN A 148 -18.20 -11.96 11.30
N ALA A 149 -17.50 -11.79 10.18
CA ALA A 149 -17.43 -12.77 9.10
C ALA A 149 -16.72 -14.06 9.50
N HIS A 150 -15.96 -14.07 10.60
CA HIS A 150 -15.26 -15.24 11.13
C HIS A 150 -15.89 -15.70 12.48
N PRO A 151 -17.10 -16.29 12.49
CA PRO A 151 -17.81 -16.63 13.73
C PRO A 151 -17.24 -17.85 14.46
N SER A 152 -16.44 -18.69 13.79
CA SER A 152 -15.82 -19.88 14.38
C SER A 152 -14.55 -20.25 13.63
N PRO A 153 -13.57 -20.96 14.25
CA PRO A 153 -12.20 -21.07 13.74
C PRO A 153 -12.04 -21.50 12.27
N ASN A 154 -12.93 -22.35 11.76
CA ASN A 154 -12.84 -22.89 10.39
C ASN A 154 -14.05 -22.47 9.53
N VAL A 155 -14.63 -21.30 9.77
CA VAL A 155 -15.74 -20.75 8.98
C VAL A 155 -15.50 -19.27 8.72
N LEU A 156 -15.40 -18.88 7.45
CA LEU A 156 -15.28 -17.49 7.05
C LEU A 156 -16.35 -17.16 5.99
N TYR A 157 -17.15 -16.13 6.25
CA TYR A 157 -18.06 -15.54 5.27
C TYR A 157 -17.28 -14.59 4.37
N ILE A 158 -17.20 -14.93 3.09
CA ILE A 158 -16.32 -14.27 2.12
C ILE A 158 -17.10 -13.39 1.14
N GLN A 159 -18.44 -13.46 1.15
CA GLN A 159 -19.26 -12.64 0.27
C GLN A 159 -20.61 -12.33 0.90
N VAL A 160 -21.07 -11.10 0.71
CA VAL A 160 -22.47 -10.72 0.92
C VAL A 160 -23.03 -10.08 -0.34
N GLY A 161 -24.14 -10.65 -0.82
CA GLY A 161 -24.75 -10.33 -2.11
C GLY A 161 -24.64 -11.47 -3.13
N ASP A 162 -25.51 -11.41 -4.13
CA ASP A 162 -25.40 -12.21 -5.35
C ASP A 162 -25.01 -11.26 -6.48
N PRO A 163 -23.83 -11.43 -7.10
CA PRO A 163 -23.29 -10.44 -8.03
C PRO A 163 -24.07 -10.40 -9.34
N VAL A 164 -24.71 -11.49 -9.75
CA VAL A 164 -25.56 -11.51 -10.96
C VAL A 164 -26.80 -10.64 -10.75
N THR A 165 -27.43 -10.72 -9.57
CA THR A 165 -28.61 -9.89 -9.27
C THR A 165 -28.24 -8.45 -8.94
N ASP A 166 -27.09 -8.22 -8.31
CA ASP A 166 -26.63 -6.88 -7.95
C ASP A 166 -26.25 -6.08 -9.21
N HIS A 167 -25.43 -6.66 -10.09
CA HIS A 167 -24.93 -5.98 -11.29
C HIS A 167 -26.00 -5.76 -12.37
N LYS A 168 -27.14 -6.45 -12.28
CA LYS A 168 -28.31 -6.22 -13.15
C LYS A 168 -29.11 -4.98 -12.77
N CYS A 169 -28.78 -4.32 -11.68
CA CYS A 169 -29.58 -3.23 -11.15
C CYS A 169 -28.70 -2.01 -10.84
N TRP A 170 -29.21 -0.84 -11.21
CA TRP A 170 -28.56 0.44 -11.00
C TRP A 170 -29.38 1.25 -10.00
N ASP A 171 -29.06 1.12 -8.72
CA ASP A 171 -29.75 1.81 -7.63
C ASP A 171 -28.77 2.34 -6.59
N ARG A 172 -29.31 2.99 -5.55
CA ARG A 172 -28.53 3.42 -4.41
C ARG A 172 -28.48 2.30 -3.37
N PRO A 173 -27.38 2.15 -2.61
CA PRO A 173 -27.27 1.08 -1.62
C PRO A 173 -28.37 1.16 -0.55
N GLU A 174 -28.83 2.37 -0.21
CA GLU A 174 -29.89 2.63 0.77
C GLU A 174 -31.27 2.12 0.34
N THR A 175 -31.45 1.85 -0.96
CA THR A 175 -32.74 1.45 -1.56
C THR A 175 -32.76 0.02 -2.09
N MET A 176 -31.71 -0.75 -1.84
CA MET A 176 -31.64 -2.15 -2.26
C MET A 176 -32.82 -2.96 -1.69
N THR A 177 -33.59 -3.59 -2.59
CA THR A 177 -34.70 -4.49 -2.23
C THR A 177 -34.38 -5.97 -2.46
N ARG A 178 -33.27 -6.24 -3.16
CA ARG A 178 -32.82 -7.57 -3.56
C ARG A 178 -32.35 -8.37 -2.34
N LYS A 179 -32.52 -9.70 -2.39
CA LYS A 179 -31.94 -10.59 -1.38
C LYS A 179 -30.42 -10.55 -1.51
N ARG A 180 -29.72 -10.35 -0.39
CA ARG A 180 -28.27 -10.35 -0.31
C ARG A 180 -27.80 -11.65 0.32
N THR A 181 -27.45 -12.63 -0.51
CA THR A 181 -27.06 -13.98 -0.11
C THR A 181 -25.68 -14.01 0.53
N LEU A 182 -25.43 -14.99 1.39
CA LEU A 182 -24.14 -15.20 2.02
C LEU A 182 -23.36 -16.35 1.35
N THR A 183 -22.09 -16.10 1.04
CA THR A 183 -21.13 -17.14 0.63
C THR A 183 -20.08 -17.28 1.71
N LYS A 184 -19.74 -18.53 2.06
CA LYS A 184 -18.71 -18.85 3.05
C LYS A 184 -17.77 -19.94 2.55
N ILE A 185 -16.62 -20.00 3.18
CA ILE A 185 -15.69 -21.13 3.12
C ILE A 185 -15.64 -21.83 4.47
N ASP A 186 -15.39 -23.12 4.44
CA ASP A 186 -15.18 -23.97 5.62
C ASP A 186 -14.31 -25.19 5.27
N THR A 187 -14.17 -26.15 6.18
CA THR A 187 -13.33 -27.35 5.93
C THR A 187 -13.82 -28.23 4.79
N LYS A 188 -15.07 -28.08 4.32
CA LYS A 188 -15.61 -28.83 3.17
C LYS A 188 -15.44 -28.08 1.85
N THR A 189 -15.50 -26.75 1.91
CA THR A 189 -15.31 -25.85 0.78
C THR A 189 -14.23 -24.86 1.14
N PRO A 190 -12.93 -25.26 1.10
CA PRO A 190 -11.84 -24.42 1.54
C PRO A 190 -11.62 -23.23 0.60
N GLY A 191 -10.97 -22.20 1.12
CA GLY A 191 -10.54 -21.02 0.38
C GLY A 191 -9.32 -20.39 1.02
N THR A 192 -8.17 -20.96 0.72
CA THR A 192 -6.89 -20.62 1.38
C THR A 192 -6.53 -19.16 1.17
N GLU A 193 -6.72 -18.64 -0.04
CA GLU A 193 -6.35 -17.27 -0.40
C GLU A 193 -7.05 -16.24 0.49
N VAL A 194 -8.39 -16.30 0.50
CA VAL A 194 -9.22 -15.33 1.21
C VAL A 194 -9.12 -15.51 2.73
N ALA A 195 -8.93 -16.74 3.22
CA ALA A 195 -8.66 -16.99 4.63
C ALA A 195 -7.31 -16.41 5.06
N ALA A 196 -6.25 -16.65 4.29
CA ALA A 196 -4.90 -16.16 4.58
C ALA A 196 -4.81 -14.63 4.42
N GLU A 197 -5.42 -14.03 3.40
CA GLU A 197 -5.46 -12.56 3.27
C GLU A 197 -6.25 -11.92 4.42
N THR A 198 -7.35 -12.54 4.87
CA THR A 198 -8.08 -12.05 6.06
C THR A 198 -7.23 -12.18 7.32
N ALA A 199 -6.43 -13.25 7.44
CA ALA A 199 -5.46 -13.38 8.52
C ALA A 199 -4.39 -12.27 8.47
N ALA A 200 -3.84 -11.99 7.29
CA ALA A 200 -2.89 -10.89 7.08
C ALA A 200 -3.48 -9.53 7.49
N ALA A 201 -4.71 -9.24 7.06
CA ALA A 201 -5.43 -8.01 7.38
C ALA A 201 -5.57 -7.81 8.89
N MET A 202 -6.01 -8.85 9.60
CA MET A 202 -6.20 -8.80 11.05
C MET A 202 -4.87 -8.75 11.81
N ALA A 203 -3.84 -9.46 11.35
CA ALA A 203 -2.51 -9.39 11.95
C ALA A 203 -1.90 -7.99 11.80
N ALA A 204 -1.94 -7.41 10.59
CA ALA A 204 -1.46 -6.05 10.34
C ALA A 204 -2.26 -5.00 11.13
N ALA A 205 -3.59 -5.10 11.14
CA ALA A 205 -4.44 -4.20 11.92
C ALA A 205 -4.19 -4.32 13.44
N SER A 206 -3.87 -5.52 13.94
CA SER A 206 -3.55 -5.70 15.36
C SER A 206 -2.36 -4.85 15.81
N LEU A 207 -1.36 -4.63 14.94
CA LEU A 207 -0.24 -3.74 15.19
C LEU A 207 -0.68 -2.27 15.24
N VAL A 208 -1.56 -1.84 14.34
CA VAL A 208 -2.08 -0.45 14.30
C VAL A 208 -2.81 -0.10 15.60
N PHE A 209 -3.59 -1.04 16.15
CA PHE A 209 -4.38 -0.81 17.37
C PHE A 209 -3.66 -1.20 18.66
N LYS A 210 -2.42 -1.73 18.59
CA LYS A 210 -1.72 -2.31 19.75
C LYS A 210 -1.66 -1.38 20.97
N GLU A 211 -1.28 -0.12 20.72
CA GLU A 211 -1.12 0.90 21.77
C GLU A 211 -2.43 1.61 22.13
N SER A 212 -3.33 1.82 21.15
CA SER A 212 -4.56 2.60 21.38
C SER A 212 -5.75 1.78 21.87
N ASP A 213 -5.81 0.48 21.53
CA ASP A 213 -6.87 -0.44 21.94
C ASP A 213 -6.32 -1.89 22.00
N THR A 214 -5.63 -2.21 23.10
CA THR A 214 -4.99 -3.51 23.29
C THR A 214 -5.98 -4.68 23.29
N LYS A 215 -7.24 -4.46 23.70
CA LYS A 215 -8.27 -5.50 23.71
C LYS A 215 -8.72 -5.82 22.28
N TYR A 216 -8.96 -4.80 21.47
CA TYR A 216 -9.28 -4.98 20.06
C TYR A 216 -8.12 -5.58 19.29
N SER A 217 -6.89 -5.10 19.51
CA SER A 217 -5.66 -5.68 18.96
C SER A 217 -5.53 -7.18 19.27
N SER A 218 -5.77 -7.58 20.52
CA SER A 218 -5.75 -9.00 20.92
C SER A 218 -6.86 -9.82 20.25
N THR A 219 -8.03 -9.21 20.02
CA THR A 219 -9.15 -9.85 19.31
C THR A 219 -8.78 -10.10 17.86
N LEU A 220 -8.28 -9.07 17.15
CA LEU A 220 -7.80 -9.19 15.77
C LEU A 220 -6.74 -10.29 15.65
N LEU A 221 -5.74 -10.28 16.54
CA LEU A 221 -4.66 -11.26 16.50
C LEU A 221 -5.17 -12.69 16.74
N LYS A 222 -6.16 -12.89 17.61
CA LYS A 222 -6.79 -14.20 17.81
C LYS A 222 -7.43 -14.71 16.51
N HIS A 223 -8.24 -13.88 15.85
CA HIS A 223 -8.88 -14.28 14.60
C HIS A 223 -7.84 -14.49 13.48
N ALA A 224 -6.78 -13.68 13.43
CA ALA A 224 -5.69 -13.83 12.47
C ALA A 224 -5.01 -15.21 12.57
N LYS A 225 -4.64 -15.62 13.79
CA LYS A 225 -4.02 -16.94 14.03
C LYS A 225 -4.94 -18.08 13.61
N GLN A 226 -6.20 -18.02 14.01
CA GLN A 226 -7.20 -19.04 13.68
C GLN A 226 -7.44 -19.14 12.16
N LEU A 227 -7.51 -18.02 11.44
CA LEU A 227 -7.70 -18.01 10.00
C LEU A 227 -6.48 -18.51 9.24
N PHE A 228 -5.27 -18.19 9.71
CA PHE A 228 -4.05 -18.76 9.15
C PHE A 228 -4.00 -20.27 9.35
N ASP A 229 -4.27 -20.76 10.57
CA ASP A 229 -4.35 -22.19 10.86
C ASP A 229 -5.42 -22.87 9.99
N PHE A 230 -6.58 -22.24 9.80
CA PHE A 230 -7.64 -22.76 8.93
C PHE A 230 -7.18 -22.84 7.47
N ALA A 231 -6.57 -21.76 6.95
CA ALA A 231 -6.08 -21.68 5.57
C ALA A 231 -5.02 -22.74 5.27
N ASP A 232 -4.03 -22.89 6.16
CA ASP A 232 -2.90 -23.79 5.97
C ASP A 232 -3.27 -25.27 6.18
N ASN A 233 -4.14 -25.57 7.15
CA ASN A 233 -4.59 -26.96 7.38
C ASN A 233 -5.64 -27.45 6.37
N ASN A 234 -6.26 -26.55 5.60
CA ASN A 234 -7.30 -26.88 4.62
C ASN A 234 -6.97 -26.23 3.27
N ARG A 235 -5.81 -26.57 2.69
CA ARG A 235 -5.35 -25.97 1.44
C ARG A 235 -6.31 -26.28 0.27
N GLY A 236 -6.79 -25.23 -0.39
CA GLY A 236 -7.66 -25.33 -1.56
C GLY A 236 -8.13 -23.96 -2.03
N SER A 237 -8.12 -23.76 -3.34
CA SER A 237 -8.49 -22.47 -3.92
C SER A 237 -9.98 -22.19 -3.81
N TYR A 238 -10.33 -21.02 -3.28
CA TYR A 238 -11.74 -20.66 -3.09
C TYR A 238 -12.48 -20.52 -4.43
N SER A 239 -11.80 -20.01 -5.47
CA SER A 239 -12.42 -19.78 -6.78
C SER A 239 -12.58 -21.07 -7.58
N VAL A 240 -11.80 -22.10 -7.29
CA VAL A 240 -12.02 -23.46 -7.81
C VAL A 240 -13.20 -24.13 -7.12
N ASN A 241 -13.31 -23.98 -5.79
CA ASN A 241 -14.37 -24.58 -5.00
C ASN A 241 -15.72 -23.87 -5.13
N ILE A 242 -15.70 -22.59 -5.51
CA ILE A 242 -16.88 -21.74 -5.71
C ILE A 242 -16.73 -21.04 -7.08
N PRO A 243 -16.94 -21.76 -8.21
CA PRO A 243 -16.66 -21.25 -9.55
C PRO A 243 -17.38 -19.94 -9.90
N GLU A 244 -18.50 -19.64 -9.23
CA GLU A 244 -19.28 -18.42 -9.44
C GLU A 244 -18.49 -17.14 -9.13
N VAL A 245 -17.46 -17.21 -8.28
CA VAL A 245 -16.62 -16.03 -7.94
C VAL A 245 -15.60 -15.70 -9.02
N GLN A 246 -15.27 -16.66 -9.92
CA GLN A 246 -14.21 -16.50 -10.91
C GLN A 246 -14.47 -15.35 -11.90
N SER A 247 -15.74 -15.03 -12.17
CA SER A 247 -16.11 -13.93 -13.07
C SER A 247 -15.83 -12.55 -12.47
N TYR A 248 -15.47 -12.48 -11.19
CA TYR A 248 -15.29 -11.24 -10.44
C TYR A 248 -13.87 -11.17 -9.84
N TYR A 249 -13.55 -12.10 -8.95
CA TYR A 249 -12.30 -12.14 -8.20
C TYR A 249 -11.65 -13.52 -8.28
N ASN A 250 -11.32 -13.99 -9.48
CA ASN A 250 -10.63 -15.27 -9.63
C ASN A 250 -9.26 -15.28 -8.93
N SER A 251 -8.94 -16.37 -8.21
CA SER A 251 -7.60 -16.59 -7.66
C SER A 251 -6.65 -17.18 -8.71
N THR A 252 -5.39 -16.74 -8.71
CA THR A 252 -4.30 -17.38 -9.48
C THR A 252 -3.44 -18.35 -8.66
N GLY A 253 -3.62 -18.42 -7.35
CA GLY A 253 -2.87 -19.26 -6.42
C GLY A 253 -3.11 -18.83 -4.98
N TYR A 254 -2.61 -19.61 -4.01
CA TYR A 254 -2.71 -19.29 -2.57
C TYR A 254 -1.37 -19.25 -1.82
N GLY A 255 -0.28 -19.63 -2.50
CA GLY A 255 1.03 -19.75 -1.87
C GLY A 255 1.55 -18.42 -1.38
N ASP A 256 1.30 -17.36 -2.16
CA ASP A 256 1.70 -16.01 -1.82
C ASP A 256 0.89 -15.40 -0.69
N GLU A 257 -0.42 -15.69 -0.56
CA GLU A 257 -1.21 -15.31 0.60
C GLU A 257 -0.76 -16.01 1.88
N LEU A 258 -0.37 -17.30 1.80
CA LEU A 258 0.17 -18.02 2.96
C LEU A 258 1.48 -17.37 3.44
N LEU A 259 2.40 -17.07 2.52
CA LEU A 259 3.65 -16.36 2.87
C LEU A 259 3.36 -14.95 3.42
N TRP A 260 2.41 -14.24 2.83
CA TRP A 260 2.00 -12.89 3.23
C TRP A 260 1.41 -12.87 4.64
N ALA A 261 0.47 -13.78 4.93
CA ALA A 261 -0.17 -13.91 6.23
C ALA A 261 0.82 -14.30 7.32
N ALA A 262 1.67 -15.30 7.06
CA ALA A 262 2.72 -15.70 7.98
C ALA A 262 3.69 -14.54 8.26
N SER A 263 4.05 -13.76 7.24
CA SER A 263 4.90 -12.58 7.41
C SER A 263 4.27 -11.54 8.35
N TRP A 264 2.99 -11.19 8.16
CA TRP A 264 2.29 -10.27 9.04
C TRP A 264 2.11 -10.81 10.45
N LEU A 265 1.82 -12.11 10.60
CA LEU A 265 1.73 -12.76 11.90
C LEU A 265 3.08 -12.73 12.63
N TYR A 266 4.19 -12.96 11.94
CA TYR A 266 5.52 -12.80 12.52
C TYR A 266 5.75 -11.35 12.99
N HIS A 267 5.42 -10.36 12.16
CA HIS A 267 5.53 -8.95 12.55
C HIS A 267 4.65 -8.59 13.76
N ALA A 268 3.47 -9.19 13.88
CA ALA A 268 2.53 -8.94 14.98
C ALA A 268 2.93 -9.63 16.30
N THR A 269 3.55 -10.81 16.22
CA THR A 269 3.75 -11.72 17.37
C THR A 269 5.20 -11.92 17.78
N GLU A 270 6.13 -11.74 16.85
CA GLU A 270 7.52 -12.23 16.93
C GLU A 270 7.65 -13.75 17.17
N ASP A 271 6.58 -14.51 16.93
CA ASP A 271 6.59 -15.96 17.05
C ASP A 271 7.35 -16.57 15.87
N GLN A 272 8.45 -17.26 16.19
CA GLN A 272 9.39 -17.79 15.22
C GLN A 272 8.75 -18.84 14.29
N THR A 273 7.68 -19.50 14.72
CA THR A 273 6.95 -20.50 13.90
C THR A 273 6.47 -19.94 12.57
N TYR A 274 6.05 -18.67 12.52
CA TYR A 274 5.63 -18.03 11.27
C TYR A 274 6.80 -17.70 10.35
N LEU A 275 7.96 -17.34 10.91
CA LEU A 275 9.16 -17.08 10.12
C LEU A 275 9.80 -18.39 9.61
N ASP A 276 9.68 -19.46 10.39
CA ASP A 276 10.07 -20.82 9.99
C ASP A 276 9.18 -21.28 8.83
N PHE A 277 7.86 -21.10 8.93
CA PHE A 277 6.91 -21.37 7.83
C PHE A 277 7.31 -20.65 6.54
N VAL A 278 7.59 -19.35 6.61
CA VAL A 278 8.05 -18.55 5.46
C VAL A 278 9.35 -19.11 4.87
N SER A 279 10.29 -19.50 5.73
CA SER A 279 11.58 -20.04 5.30
C SER A 279 11.46 -21.41 4.65
N GLU A 280 10.57 -22.26 5.15
CA GLU A 280 10.33 -23.63 4.65
C GLU A 280 9.55 -23.63 3.33
N ASN A 281 8.57 -22.74 3.18
CA ASN A 281 7.70 -22.69 1.99
C ASN A 281 8.20 -21.66 0.95
N GLY A 282 9.26 -20.91 1.24
CA GLY A 282 9.75 -19.82 0.39
C GLY A 282 10.17 -20.25 -1.02
N GLU A 283 10.84 -21.39 -1.16
CA GLU A 283 11.25 -21.90 -2.49
C GLU A 283 10.04 -22.28 -3.37
N GLU A 284 9.00 -22.86 -2.77
CA GLU A 284 7.80 -23.30 -3.50
C GLU A 284 6.90 -22.12 -3.86
N PHE A 285 6.64 -21.23 -2.89
CA PHE A 285 5.64 -20.18 -3.04
C PHE A 285 6.22 -18.80 -3.35
N GLY A 286 7.51 -18.57 -3.09
CA GLY A 286 8.12 -17.25 -3.16
C GLY A 286 8.48 -16.77 -4.57
N ASN A 287 8.42 -17.65 -5.58
CA ASN A 287 8.74 -17.33 -6.98
C ASN A 287 10.04 -16.50 -7.14
N PHE A 288 11.12 -16.93 -6.49
CA PHE A 288 12.33 -16.13 -6.37
C PHE A 288 12.97 -15.84 -7.73
N GLY A 289 13.52 -14.63 -7.86
CA GLY A 289 14.16 -14.15 -9.10
C GLY A 289 13.19 -13.75 -10.22
N SER A 290 11.87 -13.88 -10.02
CA SER A 290 10.85 -13.52 -11.00
C SER A 290 9.93 -12.42 -10.48
N PRO A 291 10.29 -11.13 -10.67
CA PRO A 291 9.44 -10.00 -10.27
C PRO A 291 8.02 -10.09 -10.85
N SER A 292 7.02 -9.87 -10.01
CA SER A 292 5.60 -9.79 -10.38
C SER A 292 4.99 -8.45 -9.95
N TRP A 293 3.66 -8.34 -10.00
CA TRP A 293 2.93 -7.11 -9.71
C TRP A 293 2.02 -7.25 -8.49
N PHE A 294 2.14 -6.33 -7.54
CA PHE A 294 1.39 -6.36 -6.30
C PHE A 294 -0.07 -5.97 -6.50
N SER A 295 -0.98 -6.85 -6.10
CA SER A 295 -2.42 -6.72 -6.30
C SER A 295 -3.21 -7.45 -5.22
N TRP A 296 -4.53 -7.33 -5.27
CA TRP A 296 -5.44 -8.13 -4.45
C TRP A 296 -5.34 -9.64 -4.71
N ASP A 297 -4.72 -10.08 -5.81
CA ASP A 297 -4.56 -11.50 -6.18
C ASP A 297 -3.11 -11.99 -6.05
N ASN A 298 -2.12 -11.09 -6.11
CA ASN A 298 -0.71 -11.46 -6.04
C ASN A 298 0.03 -10.60 -5.00
N LYS A 299 0.44 -11.25 -3.90
CA LYS A 299 1.07 -10.59 -2.75
C LYS A 299 2.60 -10.63 -2.82
N LEU A 300 3.18 -11.40 -3.75
CA LEU A 300 4.62 -11.69 -3.77
C LEU A 300 5.49 -10.44 -3.68
N PRO A 301 5.29 -9.37 -4.48
CA PRO A 301 6.18 -8.21 -4.38
C PRO A 301 6.07 -7.50 -3.03
N GLY A 302 4.87 -7.47 -2.45
CA GLY A 302 4.64 -6.98 -1.10
C GLY A 302 5.34 -7.85 -0.05
N THR A 303 5.20 -9.17 -0.14
CA THR A 303 5.84 -10.17 0.73
C THR A 303 7.37 -10.08 0.67
N HIS A 304 7.96 -10.01 -0.53
CA HIS A 304 9.42 -9.85 -0.70
C HIS A 304 9.91 -8.60 0.01
N ILE A 305 9.23 -7.47 -0.17
CA ILE A 305 9.63 -6.18 0.42
C ILE A 305 9.42 -6.18 1.94
N LEU A 306 8.29 -6.68 2.43
CA LEU A 306 8.00 -6.80 3.86
C LEU A 306 9.05 -7.67 4.57
N LEU A 307 9.42 -8.81 3.99
CA LEU A 307 10.44 -9.69 4.58
C LEU A 307 11.86 -9.14 4.41
N SER A 308 12.16 -8.45 3.30
CA SER A 308 13.46 -7.78 3.12
C SER A 308 13.74 -6.78 4.25
N ARG A 309 12.70 -6.14 4.80
CA ARG A 309 12.77 -5.25 5.97
C ARG A 309 13.50 -5.90 7.15
N LEU A 310 13.28 -7.20 7.38
CA LEU A 310 13.94 -7.92 8.46
C LEU A 310 15.46 -7.96 8.27
N THR A 311 15.94 -8.06 7.03
CA THR A 311 17.38 -8.06 6.72
C THR A 311 18.03 -6.69 6.96
N PHE A 312 17.26 -5.61 6.81
CA PHE A 312 17.70 -4.24 7.09
C PHE A 312 17.81 -3.93 8.59
N PHE A 313 16.86 -4.43 9.39
CA PHE A 313 16.70 -3.97 10.78
C PHE A 313 16.92 -5.04 11.86
N LYS A 314 16.84 -6.34 11.54
CA LYS A 314 17.13 -7.44 12.48
C LYS A 314 18.50 -8.05 12.17
N LYS A 315 19.55 -7.54 12.84
CA LYS A 315 20.97 -7.94 12.63
C LYS A 315 21.22 -9.46 12.66
N GLY A 316 20.45 -10.23 13.43
CA GLY A 316 20.57 -11.69 13.52
C GLY A 316 19.99 -12.44 12.31
N LEU A 317 19.20 -11.77 11.48
CA LEU A 317 18.52 -12.35 10.30
C LEU A 317 19.12 -11.87 8.98
N SER A 318 20.08 -10.93 9.00
CA SER A 318 20.73 -10.33 7.81
C SER A 318 21.57 -11.30 6.96
N GLY A 319 21.49 -12.61 7.21
CA GLY A 319 22.15 -13.67 6.43
C GLY A 319 21.47 -15.03 6.56
N SER A 320 20.20 -15.08 7.01
CA SER A 320 19.47 -16.34 7.04
C SER A 320 19.16 -16.77 5.59
N LYS A 321 19.49 -18.02 5.25
CA LYS A 321 19.24 -18.56 3.90
C LYS A 321 17.77 -18.43 3.50
N GLY A 322 16.85 -18.59 4.45
CA GLY A 322 15.41 -18.49 4.23
C GLY A 322 14.91 -17.09 3.84
N LEU A 323 15.65 -16.01 4.15
CA LEU A 323 15.25 -14.64 3.78
C LEU A 323 16.01 -14.07 2.58
N GLN A 324 17.08 -14.75 2.15
CA GLN A 324 17.92 -14.27 1.07
C GLN A 324 17.14 -14.15 -0.25
N GLY A 325 16.36 -15.17 -0.62
CA GLY A 325 15.55 -15.14 -1.85
C GLY A 325 14.50 -14.02 -1.85
N PHE A 326 13.89 -13.74 -0.69
CA PHE A 326 12.96 -12.61 -0.54
C PHE A 326 13.66 -11.26 -0.74
N LYS A 327 14.85 -11.09 -0.15
CA LYS A 327 15.64 -9.86 -0.30
C LYS A 327 16.08 -9.66 -1.76
N GLU A 328 16.68 -10.68 -2.38
CA GLU A 328 17.16 -10.61 -3.76
C GLU A 328 16.01 -10.33 -4.74
N THR A 329 14.84 -10.94 -4.51
CA THR A 329 13.67 -10.68 -5.36
C THR A 329 13.07 -9.30 -5.10
N ALA A 330 13.08 -8.79 -3.86
CA ALA A 330 12.70 -7.41 -3.57
C ALA A 330 13.61 -6.41 -4.31
N GLU A 331 14.92 -6.64 -4.30
CA GLU A 331 15.90 -5.85 -5.06
C GLU A 331 15.63 -5.93 -6.57
N ALA A 332 15.33 -7.11 -7.11
CA ALA A 332 14.96 -7.29 -8.51
C ALA A 332 13.67 -6.54 -8.90
N VAL A 333 12.64 -6.55 -8.03
CA VAL A 333 11.42 -5.73 -8.22
C VAL A 333 11.81 -4.25 -8.29
N MET A 334 12.59 -3.75 -7.32
CA MET A 334 13.02 -2.34 -7.30
C MET A 334 13.82 -1.95 -8.55
N CYS A 335 14.77 -2.80 -8.96
CA CYS A 335 15.53 -2.61 -10.19
C CYS A 335 14.62 -2.59 -11.43
N GLY A 336 13.62 -3.46 -11.48
CA GLY A 336 12.62 -3.49 -12.54
C GLY A 336 11.80 -2.21 -12.63
N LEU A 337 11.58 -1.51 -11.51
CA LEU A 337 10.78 -0.28 -11.42
C LEU A 337 11.54 0.99 -11.84
N ILE A 338 12.87 1.01 -11.82
CA ILE A 338 13.67 2.18 -12.22
C ILE A 338 13.84 2.21 -13.75
N PRO A 339 13.37 3.25 -14.48
CA PRO A 339 13.43 3.27 -15.95
C PRO A 339 14.83 3.20 -16.56
N SER A 340 15.83 3.74 -15.87
CA SER A 340 17.23 3.71 -16.32
C SER A 340 17.97 2.43 -15.93
N SER A 341 17.32 1.50 -15.22
CA SER A 341 17.94 0.24 -14.82
C SER A 341 18.18 -0.68 -16.03
N PRO A 342 19.29 -1.43 -16.07
CA PRO A 342 19.51 -2.47 -17.09
C PRO A 342 18.41 -3.53 -17.13
N THR A 343 17.70 -3.74 -16.02
CA THR A 343 16.61 -4.72 -15.87
C THR A 343 15.24 -4.07 -15.79
N ALA A 344 15.11 -2.80 -16.24
CA ALA A 344 13.84 -2.09 -16.24
C ALA A 344 12.76 -2.88 -17.00
N THR A 345 11.58 -3.01 -16.37
CA THR A 345 10.42 -3.64 -17.00
C THR A 345 9.94 -2.86 -18.22
N SER A 346 9.50 -3.59 -19.24
CA SER A 346 8.84 -3.06 -20.44
C SER A 346 7.36 -2.75 -20.23
N SER A 347 6.76 -3.14 -19.09
CA SER A 347 5.35 -2.86 -18.74
C SER A 347 5.15 -1.38 -18.37
N ARG A 348 5.30 -0.50 -19.37
CA ARG A 348 5.19 0.95 -19.24
C ARG A 348 4.60 1.56 -20.50
N THR A 349 3.88 2.66 -20.31
CA THR A 349 3.49 3.56 -21.40
C THR A 349 4.70 4.39 -21.87
N ASP A 350 4.58 5.01 -23.05
CA ASP A 350 5.58 5.98 -23.55
C ASP A 350 5.78 7.17 -22.59
N GLY A 351 4.75 7.51 -21.80
CA GLY A 351 4.82 8.54 -20.74
C GLY A 351 5.50 8.07 -19.46
N GLY A 352 5.87 6.80 -19.34
CA GLY A 352 6.58 6.23 -18.19
C GLY A 352 5.69 5.72 -17.04
N LEU A 353 4.36 5.78 -17.19
CA LEU A 353 3.43 5.14 -16.27
C LEU A 353 3.56 3.61 -16.39
N ILE A 354 3.68 2.90 -15.28
CA ILE A 354 3.59 1.43 -15.24
C ILE A 354 2.25 1.00 -15.86
N TRP A 355 2.27 0.06 -16.79
CA TRP A 355 1.05 -0.42 -17.44
C TRP A 355 1.11 -1.92 -17.62
N VAL A 356 0.27 -2.62 -16.87
CA VAL A 356 0.31 -4.08 -16.71
C VAL A 356 -0.94 -4.73 -17.30
N SER A 357 -2.10 -4.11 -17.08
CA SER A 357 -3.40 -4.58 -17.53
C SER A 357 -4.24 -3.39 -17.95
N GLU A 358 -5.09 -3.60 -18.95
CA GLU A 358 -6.13 -2.64 -19.34
C GLU A 358 -7.18 -2.46 -18.22
N TRP A 359 -7.45 -3.53 -17.46
CA TRP A 359 -8.36 -3.50 -16.33
C TRP A 359 -7.63 -3.01 -15.08
N ASN A 360 -8.21 -1.99 -14.44
CA ASN A 360 -7.65 -1.38 -13.24
C ASN A 360 -6.20 -0.88 -13.45
N ALA A 361 -5.98 -0.18 -14.57
CA ALA A 361 -4.67 0.27 -15.04
C ALA A 361 -3.88 1.13 -14.03
N LEU A 362 -4.55 1.72 -13.04
CA LEU A 362 -3.93 2.60 -12.04
C LEU A 362 -3.55 1.90 -10.73
N GLN A 363 -4.03 0.67 -10.47
CA GLN A 363 -3.65 -0.07 -9.27
C GLN A 363 -2.15 -0.38 -9.25
N HIS A 364 -1.62 -0.98 -10.32
CA HIS A 364 -0.22 -1.40 -10.38
C HIS A 364 0.79 -0.23 -10.27
N PRO A 365 0.59 0.92 -10.94
CA PRO A 365 1.39 2.12 -10.71
C PRO A 365 1.43 2.57 -9.25
N VAL A 366 0.27 2.67 -8.61
CA VAL A 366 0.15 3.18 -7.23
C VAL A 366 0.77 2.19 -6.24
N SER A 367 0.48 0.88 -6.40
CA SER A 367 1.13 -0.19 -5.63
C SER A 367 2.66 -0.17 -5.79
N SER A 368 3.16 -0.02 -7.02
CA SER A 368 4.60 0.05 -7.29
C SER A 368 5.24 1.29 -6.66
N ALA A 369 4.55 2.43 -6.67
CA ALA A 369 5.02 3.66 -6.04
C ALA A 369 5.10 3.53 -4.52
N PHE A 370 4.11 2.87 -3.90
CA PHE A 370 4.08 2.57 -2.47
C PHE A 370 5.24 1.65 -2.08
N LEU A 371 5.42 0.54 -2.78
CA LEU A 371 6.49 -0.42 -2.55
C LEU A 371 7.89 0.19 -2.74
N ALA A 372 8.10 1.00 -3.79
CA ALA A 372 9.36 1.72 -4.01
C ALA A 372 9.64 2.78 -2.92
N THR A 373 8.59 3.41 -2.41
CA THR A 373 8.65 4.37 -1.30
C THR A 373 9.11 3.68 -0.01
N LEU A 374 8.52 2.54 0.33
CA LEU A 374 8.91 1.74 1.50
C LEU A 374 10.35 1.26 1.41
N TYR A 375 10.75 0.67 0.28
CA TYR A 375 12.11 0.15 0.13
C TYR A 375 13.16 1.28 0.21
N SER A 376 12.85 2.44 -0.36
CA SER A 376 13.67 3.64 -0.23
C SER A 376 13.85 4.05 1.24
N ASP A 377 12.79 4.00 2.05
CA ASP A 377 12.85 4.31 3.48
C ASP A 377 13.65 3.28 4.27
N TYR A 378 13.56 2.00 3.90
CA TYR A 378 14.39 0.96 4.49
C TYR A 378 15.87 1.21 4.24
N MET A 379 16.23 1.59 3.01
CA MET A 379 17.60 1.93 2.65
C MET A 379 18.10 3.17 3.42
N LEU A 380 17.31 4.24 3.45
CA LEU A 380 17.69 5.49 4.13
C LEU A 380 17.88 5.28 5.64
N THR A 381 16.96 4.56 6.28
CA THR A 381 16.96 4.36 7.73
C THR A 381 18.07 3.39 8.17
N SER A 382 18.38 2.38 7.35
CA SER A 382 19.45 1.42 7.62
C SER A 382 20.84 1.92 7.22
N GLY A 383 20.93 3.03 6.48
CA GLY A 383 22.18 3.59 5.97
C GLY A 383 22.73 2.89 4.73
N VAL A 384 21.93 2.02 4.09
CA VAL A 384 22.27 1.43 2.78
C VAL A 384 22.16 2.51 1.71
N LYS A 385 23.30 2.81 1.08
CA LYS A 385 23.43 3.97 0.17
C LYS A 385 23.01 3.67 -1.26
N GLU A 386 23.11 2.42 -1.67
CA GLU A 386 23.00 2.00 -3.06
C GLU A 386 22.28 0.66 -3.17
N LEU A 387 21.43 0.54 -4.21
CA LEU A 387 20.80 -0.68 -4.69
C LEU A 387 21.53 -1.09 -5.97
N SER A 388 22.10 -2.29 -6.00
CA SER A 388 22.81 -2.81 -7.18
C SER A 388 21.83 -3.49 -8.14
N CYS A 389 21.79 -3.01 -9.38
CA CYS A 389 20.98 -3.55 -10.47
C CYS A 389 21.91 -3.93 -11.62
N SER A 390 22.32 -5.19 -11.66
CA SER A 390 23.37 -5.68 -12.57
C SER A 390 24.69 -4.91 -12.38
N ASP A 391 25.18 -4.23 -13.41
CA ASP A 391 26.40 -3.43 -13.42
C ASP A 391 26.18 -1.96 -12.99
N GLN A 392 24.94 -1.57 -12.71
CA GLN A 392 24.57 -0.22 -12.28
C GLN A 392 24.15 -0.17 -10.82
N SER A 393 24.24 1.01 -10.21
CA SER A 393 23.83 1.25 -8.82
C SER A 393 22.93 2.48 -8.73
N PHE A 394 21.87 2.36 -7.94
CA PHE A 394 20.84 3.38 -7.79
C PHE A 394 20.70 3.80 -6.32
N LYS A 395 20.40 5.07 -6.09
CA LYS A 395 20.23 5.63 -4.75
C LYS A 395 18.77 5.53 -4.30
N PRO A 396 18.50 5.63 -2.98
CA PRO A 396 17.13 5.74 -2.49
C PRO A 396 16.33 6.87 -3.16
N SER A 397 16.99 7.96 -3.55
CA SER A 397 16.38 9.08 -4.27
C SER A 397 15.84 8.70 -5.65
N ASP A 398 16.41 7.70 -6.31
CA ASP A 398 15.94 7.23 -7.63
C ASP A 398 14.62 6.47 -7.49
N LEU A 399 14.49 5.65 -6.45
CA LEU A 399 13.22 5.01 -6.08
C LEU A 399 12.15 6.05 -5.72
N ARG A 400 12.51 7.09 -4.94
CA ARG A 400 11.57 8.20 -4.65
C ARG A 400 11.17 8.97 -5.90
N LYS A 401 12.10 9.18 -6.84
CA LYS A 401 11.81 9.85 -8.11
C LYS A 401 10.83 9.02 -8.94
N PHE A 402 11.02 7.71 -9.02
CA PHE A 402 10.06 6.80 -9.65
C PHE A 402 8.70 6.86 -8.96
N ALA A 403 8.63 6.72 -7.64
CA ALA A 403 7.38 6.74 -6.90
C ALA A 403 6.59 8.04 -7.13
N ARG A 404 7.25 9.20 -7.06
CA ARG A 404 6.63 10.50 -7.35
C ARG A 404 6.10 10.58 -8.78
N SER A 405 6.80 10.03 -9.77
CA SER A 405 6.33 10.08 -11.15
C SER A 405 5.02 9.32 -11.34
N GLN A 406 4.88 8.14 -10.73
CA GLN A 406 3.64 7.35 -10.80
C GLN A 406 2.47 8.06 -10.12
N VAL A 407 2.68 8.63 -8.92
CA VAL A 407 1.62 9.36 -8.19
C VAL A 407 1.22 10.63 -8.92
N HIS A 408 2.18 11.38 -9.47
CA HIS A 408 1.88 12.61 -10.22
C HIS A 408 1.08 12.32 -11.49
N MET A 409 1.46 11.28 -12.25
CA MET A 409 0.68 10.84 -13.41
C MET A 409 -0.73 10.38 -13.01
N HIS A 410 -0.88 9.66 -11.89
CA HIS A 410 -2.17 9.26 -11.37
C HIS A 410 -3.08 10.46 -11.03
N ILE A 411 -2.58 11.42 -10.24
CA ILE A 411 -3.34 12.62 -9.85
C ILE A 411 -3.75 13.44 -11.08
N ASN A 412 -2.85 13.60 -12.06
CA ASN A 412 -3.14 14.35 -13.27
C ASN A 412 -4.20 13.65 -14.14
N LEU A 413 -4.13 12.32 -14.28
CA LEU A 413 -5.13 11.55 -15.02
C LEU A 413 -6.51 11.66 -14.37
N VAL A 414 -6.60 11.49 -13.05
CA VAL A 414 -7.87 11.63 -12.32
C VAL A 414 -8.44 13.05 -12.46
N SER A 415 -7.58 14.06 -12.36
CA SER A 415 -8.00 15.46 -12.50
C SER A 415 -8.52 15.75 -13.91
N TYR A 416 -7.88 15.21 -14.96
CA TYR A 416 -8.29 15.39 -16.35
C TYR A 416 -9.67 14.77 -16.66
N PHE A 417 -10.00 13.62 -16.08
CA PHE A 417 -11.32 13.00 -16.26
C PHE A 417 -12.42 13.60 -15.37
N SER A 418 -12.05 14.38 -14.36
CA SER A 418 -12.99 15.05 -13.45
C SER A 418 -13.38 16.46 -13.91
N SER A 419 -12.65 17.03 -14.87
CA SER A 419 -12.91 18.32 -15.53
C SER A 419 -13.70 18.13 -16.81
#